data_AF-A0A1W6JYW4-F1
#
_entry.id   AF-A0A1W6JYW4-F1
#
_cell.length_a   1.000
_cell.length_b   1.000
_cell.length_c   1.000
_cell.angle_alpha   90.00
_cell.angle_beta   90.00
_cell.angle_gamma   90.00
#
_symmetry.space_group_name_H-M   'P 1'
#
loop_
_entity.id
_entity.type
_entity.pdbx_description
1 polymer ?
#
loop_
_entity_poly.entity_id
_entity_poly.type
_entity_poly.pdbx_seq_one_letter_code
_entity_poly.pdbx_strand_id
1 'polypeptide(L)'
;MNKQIILSLVIIVIGVLLSIFTFIISSEVLYSTHVSESLGDYSSATVNIPHQYGEIKITGNINGSVNLYLLNYPTEVNLGNFSGRLDLSHIDNGYNELLFVNNQNPSSLKLTILITNTAFATAGYTLSSLALIIGVIILIYGVKLRTEKSKAYKTQHRRRK
;
A
#
# COMPACT_ATOMS: atom_id res chain seq x y z
N MET A 1 -8.98 -37.08 6.79
CA MET A 1 -8.04 -36.10 6.19
C MET A 1 -6.83 -35.99 7.11
N ASN A 2 -5.59 -35.94 6.60
CA ASN A 2 -4.40 -35.86 7.47
C ASN A 2 -4.46 -34.56 8.29
N LYS A 3 -4.28 -34.64 9.61
CA LYS A 3 -4.29 -33.47 10.51
C LYS A 3 -3.36 -32.34 10.04
N GLN A 4 -2.23 -32.70 9.44
CA GLN A 4 -1.27 -31.78 8.83
C GLN A 4 -1.84 -30.98 7.65
N ILE A 5 -2.66 -31.62 6.79
CA ILE A 5 -3.29 -30.96 5.64
C ILE A 5 -4.38 -29.98 6.12
N ILE A 6 -5.13 -30.34 7.16
CA ILE A 6 -6.11 -29.43 7.79
C ILE A 6 -5.38 -28.23 8.38
N LEU A 7 -4.32 -28.47 9.16
CA LEU A 7 -3.54 -27.41 9.79
C LEU A 7 -2.95 -26.44 8.76
N SER A 8 -2.37 -26.95 7.66
CA SER A 8 -1.86 -26.09 6.59
C SER A 8 -2.95 -25.24 5.95
N LEU A 9 -4.14 -25.82 5.71
CA LEU A 9 -5.25 -25.07 5.12
C LEU A 9 -5.71 -23.94 6.06
N VAL A 10 -5.79 -24.19 7.36
CA VAL A 10 -6.14 -23.16 8.35
C VAL A 10 -5.11 -22.02 8.35
N ILE A 11 -3.81 -22.34 8.34
CA ILE A 11 -2.74 -21.34 8.32
C ILE A 11 -2.78 -20.51 7.02
N ILE A 12 -3.04 -21.14 5.88
CA ILE A 12 -3.18 -20.44 4.59
C ILE A 12 -4.37 -19.48 4.63
N VAL A 13 -5.52 -19.93 5.14
CA VAL A 13 -6.71 -19.08 5.30
C VAL A 13 -6.41 -17.88 6.21
N ILE A 14 -5.70 -18.09 7.31
CA ILE A 14 -5.26 -16.98 8.19
C ILE A 14 -4.38 -16.00 7.42
N GLY A 15 -3.40 -16.48 6.64
CA GLY A 15 -2.56 -15.61 5.79
C GLY A 15 -3.38 -14.77 4.81
N VAL A 16 -4.32 -15.40 4.09
CA VAL A 16 -5.21 -14.67 3.15
C VAL A 16 -6.04 -13.61 3.87
N LEU A 17 -6.63 -13.96 5.03
CA LEU A 17 -7.40 -13.00 5.81
C LEU A 17 -6.53 -11.84 6.30
N LEU A 18 -5.31 -12.11 6.77
CA LEU A 18 -4.36 -11.08 7.18
C LEU A 18 -4.02 -10.12 6.02
N SER A 19 -3.84 -10.62 4.79
CA SER A 19 -3.67 -9.75 3.62
C SER A 19 -4.86 -8.82 3.40
N ILE A 20 -6.08 -9.37 3.49
CA ILE A 20 -7.32 -8.59 3.30
C ILE A 20 -7.45 -7.52 4.39
N PHE A 21 -7.26 -7.89 5.66
CA PHE A 21 -7.31 -6.94 6.77
C PHE A 21 -6.23 -5.87 6.65
N THR A 22 -5.01 -6.25 6.26
CA THR A 22 -3.92 -5.30 6.02
C THR A 22 -4.31 -4.31 4.93
N PHE A 23 -4.86 -4.79 3.81
CA PHE A 23 -5.32 -3.94 2.72
C PHE A 23 -6.39 -2.95 3.17
N ILE A 24 -7.41 -3.40 3.91
CA ILE A 24 -8.51 -2.55 4.38
C ILE A 24 -7.98 -1.44 5.29
N ILE A 25 -7.15 -1.79 6.28
CA ILE A 25 -6.59 -0.82 7.24
C ILE A 25 -5.63 0.13 6.53
N SER A 26 -4.80 -0.39 5.61
CA SER A 26 -3.80 0.42 4.89
C SER A 26 -4.37 1.22 3.71
N SER A 27 -5.65 1.07 3.39
CA SER A 27 -6.33 1.85 2.36
C SER A 27 -7.31 2.86 2.96
N GLU A 28 -7.35 2.96 4.29
CA GLU A 28 -8.21 3.93 4.97
C GLU A 28 -7.73 5.35 4.66
N VAL A 29 -8.65 6.17 4.14
CA VAL A 29 -8.42 7.59 3.87
C VAL A 29 -8.55 8.34 5.19
N LEU A 30 -7.45 8.83 5.71
CA LEU A 30 -7.38 9.59 6.96
C LEU A 30 -7.71 11.07 6.74
N TYR A 31 -7.40 11.59 5.56
CA TYR A 31 -7.65 12.98 5.19
C TYR A 31 -7.94 13.10 3.70
N SER A 32 -8.86 13.98 3.36
CA SER A 32 -9.23 14.30 1.99
C SER A 32 -9.56 15.78 1.89
N THR A 33 -8.93 16.47 0.95
CA THR A 33 -9.25 17.86 0.63
C THR A 33 -9.20 18.11 -0.86
N HIS A 34 -9.95 19.12 -1.29
CA HIS A 34 -9.99 19.57 -2.67
C HIS A 34 -9.51 21.01 -2.71
N VAL A 35 -8.59 21.28 -3.63
CA VAL A 35 -7.94 22.58 -3.77
C VAL A 35 -8.21 23.06 -5.19
N SER A 36 -8.77 24.26 -5.30
CA SER A 36 -9.02 24.92 -6.57
C SER A 36 -8.50 26.34 -6.49
N GLU A 37 -7.26 26.56 -6.91
CA GLU A 37 -6.58 27.86 -6.79
C GLU A 37 -6.14 28.38 -8.15
N SER A 38 -6.10 29.71 -8.26
CA SER A 38 -5.48 30.41 -9.39
C SER A 38 -4.29 31.21 -8.89
N LEU A 39 -3.11 30.78 -9.31
CA LEU A 39 -1.84 31.40 -9.03
C LEU A 39 -1.55 32.47 -10.10
N GLY A 40 -1.54 33.74 -9.70
CA GLY A 40 -1.03 34.85 -10.50
C GLY A 40 0.49 34.77 -10.71
N ASP A 41 1.07 35.77 -11.36
CA ASP A 41 2.50 35.84 -11.62
C ASP A 41 3.32 35.84 -10.31
N TYR A 42 4.33 34.96 -10.22
CA TYR A 42 5.21 34.80 -9.06
C TYR A 42 4.48 34.45 -7.75
N SER A 43 3.28 33.90 -7.83
CA SER A 43 2.51 33.52 -6.65
C SER A 43 2.77 32.08 -6.21
N SER A 44 2.41 31.83 -4.95
CA SER A 44 2.39 30.49 -4.36
C SER A 44 1.11 30.29 -3.56
N ALA A 45 0.73 29.03 -3.36
CA ALA A 45 -0.34 28.65 -2.46
C ALA A 45 0.16 27.55 -1.53
N THR A 46 -0.28 27.61 -0.28
CA THR A 46 0.03 26.58 0.72
C THR A 46 -1.26 25.92 1.17
N VAL A 47 -1.22 24.60 1.29
CA VAL A 47 -2.32 23.80 1.82
C VAL A 47 -1.81 23.08 3.05
N ASN A 48 -2.41 23.41 4.20
CA ASN A 48 -2.12 22.72 5.44
C ASN A 48 -2.73 21.32 5.37
N ILE A 49 -1.91 20.32 5.68
CA ILE A 49 -2.31 18.92 5.77
C ILE A 49 -2.05 18.43 7.20
N PRO A 50 -2.88 17.51 7.73
CA PRO A 50 -2.66 17.01 9.07
C PRO A 50 -1.32 16.27 9.15
N HIS A 51 -0.55 16.55 10.20
CA HIS A 51 0.71 15.85 10.46
C HIS A 51 0.42 14.38 10.74
N GLN A 52 0.59 13.53 9.73
CA GLN A 52 0.29 12.10 9.80
C GLN A 52 1.35 11.29 9.05
N TYR A 53 1.51 10.03 9.47
CA TYR A 53 2.31 9.06 8.74
C TYR A 53 1.40 8.32 7.77
N GLY A 54 1.72 8.37 6.48
CA GLY A 54 0.84 7.84 5.46
C GLY A 54 1.40 7.95 4.05
N GLU A 55 0.55 7.65 3.08
CA GLU A 55 0.81 7.96 1.68
C GLU A 55 -0.03 9.19 1.31
N ILE A 56 0.63 10.26 0.88
CA ILE A 56 -0.03 11.42 0.27
C ILE A 56 -0.22 11.11 -1.21
N LYS A 57 -1.46 11.10 -1.66
CA LYS A 57 -1.83 11.01 -3.07
C LYS A 57 -2.45 12.32 -3.55
N ILE A 58 -1.86 12.90 -4.60
CA ILE A 58 -2.30 14.15 -5.19
C ILE A 58 -2.70 13.89 -6.63
N THR A 59 -3.97 14.12 -6.93
CA THR A 59 -4.53 13.87 -8.27
C THR A 59 -5.27 15.09 -8.77
N GLY A 60 -5.29 15.32 -10.07
CA GLY A 60 -6.09 16.39 -10.66
C GLY A 60 -5.44 16.99 -11.88
N ASN A 61 -5.73 18.26 -12.16
CA ASN A 61 -5.21 18.97 -13.32
C ASN A 61 -4.60 20.32 -12.92
N ILE A 62 -3.50 20.65 -13.58
CA ILE A 62 -2.79 21.92 -13.51
C ILE A 62 -2.80 22.52 -14.91
N ASN A 63 -3.35 23.72 -15.05
CA ASN A 63 -3.23 24.51 -16.26
C ASN A 63 -2.12 25.54 -16.04
N GLY A 64 -1.02 25.42 -16.78
CA GLY A 64 0.25 26.10 -16.47
C GLY A 64 1.29 25.13 -15.89
N SER A 65 2.32 25.65 -15.23
CA SER A 65 3.42 24.87 -14.65
C SER A 65 3.69 25.30 -13.22
N VAL A 66 3.69 24.33 -12.31
CA VAL A 66 3.81 24.55 -10.87
C VAL A 66 4.85 23.58 -10.30
N ASN A 67 5.74 24.10 -9.45
CA ASN A 67 6.60 23.26 -8.62
C ASN A 67 5.88 22.94 -7.32
N LEU A 68 5.97 21.68 -6.92
CA LEU A 68 5.29 21.16 -5.74
C LEU A 68 6.30 20.76 -4.68
N TYR A 69 6.05 21.17 -3.44
CA TYR A 69 6.92 20.90 -2.30
C TYR A 69 6.10 20.37 -1.14
N LEU A 70 6.70 19.45 -0.38
CA LEU A 70 6.24 19.05 0.95
C LEU A 70 7.10 19.74 1.99
N LEU A 71 6.47 20.35 2.99
CA LEU A 71 7.17 21.08 4.06
C LEU A 71 6.81 20.47 5.43
N ASN A 72 7.83 20.41 6.28
CA ASN A 72 7.74 20.17 7.72
C ASN A 72 8.87 20.93 8.38
N TYR A 73 8.62 22.16 8.83
CA TYR A 73 9.68 23.08 9.22
C TYR A 73 10.75 22.41 10.14
N PRO A 74 12.05 22.42 9.78
CA PRO A 74 12.70 23.13 8.67
C PRO A 74 12.97 22.26 7.41
N THR A 75 12.39 21.06 7.29
CA THR A 75 12.61 20.18 6.15
C THR A 75 11.68 20.50 4.98
N GLU A 76 12.22 20.42 3.78
CA GLU A 76 11.51 20.60 2.51
C GLU A 76 11.90 19.46 1.56
N VAL A 77 10.91 18.92 0.86
CA VAL A 77 11.11 17.97 -0.24
C VAL A 77 10.44 18.50 -1.49
N ASN A 78 11.25 18.71 -2.53
CA ASN A 78 10.77 19.01 -3.87
C ASN A 78 10.19 17.73 -4.51
N LEU A 79 8.90 17.75 -4.80
CA LEU A 79 8.20 16.66 -5.48
C LEU A 79 8.32 16.75 -7.00
N GLY A 80 8.68 17.91 -7.54
CA GLY A 80 8.95 18.14 -8.95
C GLY A 80 8.15 19.29 -9.55
N ASN A 81 8.30 19.43 -10.87
CA ASN A 81 7.58 20.38 -11.70
C ASN A 81 6.47 19.67 -12.48
N PHE A 82 5.24 20.18 -12.38
CA PHE A 82 4.06 19.55 -12.96
C PHE A 82 3.27 20.51 -13.85
N SER A 83 2.75 19.96 -14.96
CA SER A 83 1.86 20.63 -15.89
C SER A 83 0.87 19.61 -16.47
N GLY A 84 -0.39 20.00 -16.65
CA GLY A 84 -1.44 19.11 -17.12
C GLY A 84 -1.96 18.17 -16.03
N ARG A 85 -2.22 16.91 -16.37
CA ARG A 85 -2.77 15.92 -15.43
C ARG A 85 -1.71 15.47 -14.43
N LEU A 86 -2.04 15.55 -13.15
CA LEU A 86 -1.23 15.09 -12.03
C LEU A 86 -1.82 13.80 -11.44
N ASP A 87 -0.96 12.81 -11.22
CA ASP A 87 -1.22 11.63 -10.40
C ASP A 87 0.09 11.28 -9.69
N LEU A 88 0.27 11.86 -8.50
CA LEU A 88 1.47 11.73 -7.69
C LEU A 88 1.13 10.99 -6.41
N SER A 89 2.00 10.08 -6.01
CA SER A 89 2.00 9.46 -4.70
C SER A 89 3.37 9.67 -4.04
N HIS A 90 3.36 9.99 -2.74
CA HIS A 90 4.56 10.13 -1.93
C HIS A 90 4.33 9.52 -0.55
N ILE A 91 5.30 8.75 -0.05
CA ILE A 91 5.26 8.25 1.33
C ILE A 91 5.64 9.42 2.24
N ASP A 92 4.65 9.88 3.00
CA ASP A 92 4.78 10.98 3.93
C ASP A 92 5.35 10.49 5.27
N ASN A 93 6.40 11.19 5.72
CA ASN A 93 7.09 10.98 6.98
C ASN A 93 6.81 12.13 7.99
N GLY A 94 5.60 12.70 7.95
CA GLY A 94 5.17 13.75 8.87
C GLY A 94 5.28 15.17 8.29
N TYR A 95 5.08 15.33 6.99
CA TYR A 95 4.85 16.63 6.38
C TYR A 95 3.51 17.20 6.82
N ASN A 96 3.44 18.52 7.00
CA ASN A 96 2.24 19.22 7.47
C ASN A 96 1.76 20.29 6.50
N GLU A 97 2.53 20.56 5.44
CA GLU A 97 2.16 21.55 4.43
C GLU A 97 2.55 21.10 3.02
N LEU A 98 1.68 21.41 2.06
CA LEU A 98 1.93 21.31 0.62
C LEU A 98 2.05 22.71 0.05
N LEU A 99 3.19 23.02 -0.54
CA LEU A 99 3.46 24.32 -1.16
C LEU A 99 3.48 24.17 -2.69
N PHE A 100 2.67 24.99 -3.35
CA PHE A 100 2.59 25.13 -4.79
C PHE A 100 3.23 26.45 -5.19
N VAL A 101 4.26 26.43 -6.05
CA VAL A 101 4.95 27.63 -6.53
C VAL A 101 4.84 27.71 -8.04
N ASN A 102 4.36 28.85 -8.57
CA ASN A 102 4.27 29.02 -10.03
C ASN A 102 5.67 29.12 -10.67
N ASN A 103 5.79 28.70 -11.94
CA ASN A 103 7.01 28.87 -12.74
C ASN A 103 6.95 30.13 -13.61
N GLN A 104 6.75 31.28 -12.96
CA GLN A 104 6.75 32.63 -13.56
C GLN A 104 5.66 32.89 -14.61
N ASN A 105 4.62 32.03 -14.65
CA ASN A 105 3.46 32.18 -15.53
C ASN A 105 2.17 31.86 -14.78
N PRO A 106 1.06 32.56 -15.06
CA PRO A 106 -0.21 32.32 -14.39
C PRO A 106 -0.59 30.84 -14.52
N SER A 107 -0.92 30.22 -13.39
CA SER A 107 -1.26 28.81 -13.35
C SER A 107 -2.53 28.61 -12.54
N SER A 108 -3.35 27.64 -12.89
CA SER A 108 -4.50 27.25 -12.08
C SER A 108 -4.43 25.76 -11.79
N LEU A 109 -4.85 25.39 -10.61
CA LEU A 109 -4.76 24.02 -10.12
C LEU A 109 -6.11 23.59 -9.57
N LYS A 110 -6.51 22.38 -9.92
CA LYS A 110 -7.69 21.69 -9.40
C LYS A 110 -7.26 20.30 -8.98
N LEU A 111 -6.99 20.14 -7.69
CA LEU A 111 -6.35 18.96 -7.13
C LEU A 111 -7.18 18.38 -6.00
N THR A 112 -7.20 17.06 -5.92
CA THR A 112 -7.64 16.29 -4.77
C THR A 112 -6.41 15.75 -4.09
N ILE A 113 -6.28 16.05 -2.80
CA ILE A 113 -5.20 15.55 -1.93
C ILE A 113 -5.84 14.54 -0.99
N LEU A 114 -5.31 13.32 -0.98
CA LEU A 114 -5.72 12.23 -0.11
C LEU A 114 -4.53 11.79 0.72
N ILE A 115 -4.75 11.48 2.00
CA ILE A 115 -3.77 10.83 2.85
C ILE A 115 -4.34 9.49 3.27
N THR A 116 -3.66 8.41 2.93
CA THR A 116 -4.03 7.05 3.33
C THR A 116 -3.09 6.52 4.40
N ASN A 117 -3.64 5.76 5.35
CA ASN A 117 -2.85 5.13 6.40
C ASN A 117 -1.92 4.05 5.82
N THR A 118 -0.61 4.15 5.98
CA THR A 118 0.32 3.09 5.54
C THR A 118 1.04 2.39 6.68
N ALA A 119 0.78 2.78 7.93
CA ALA A 119 1.52 2.33 9.10
C ALA A 119 1.52 0.80 9.27
N PHE A 120 0.42 0.14 8.88
CA PHE A 120 0.27 -1.31 9.01
C PHE A 120 0.64 -2.11 7.76
N ALA A 121 0.88 -1.46 6.61
CA ALA A 121 1.04 -2.14 5.34
C ALA A 121 2.23 -3.11 5.37
N THR A 122 3.42 -2.61 5.73
CA THR A 122 4.66 -3.40 5.75
C THR A 122 4.57 -4.57 6.72
N ALA A 123 4.15 -4.32 7.96
CA ALA A 123 4.06 -5.34 8.99
C ALA A 123 2.98 -6.39 8.65
N GLY A 124 1.80 -5.95 8.23
CA GLY A 124 0.68 -6.82 7.89
C GLY A 124 0.97 -7.73 6.69
N TYR A 125 1.53 -7.20 5.60
CA TYR A 125 1.90 -8.01 4.44
C TYR A 125 3.07 -8.97 4.74
N THR A 126 4.01 -8.56 5.62
CA THR A 126 5.09 -9.45 6.07
C THR A 126 4.53 -10.64 6.86
N LEU A 127 3.66 -10.39 7.84
CA LEU A 127 3.04 -11.45 8.63
C LEU A 127 2.18 -12.38 7.77
N SER A 128 1.40 -11.82 6.84
CA SER A 128 0.61 -12.60 5.89
C SER A 128 1.49 -13.51 5.03
N SER A 129 2.56 -12.97 4.45
CA SER A 129 3.46 -13.75 3.59
C SER A 129 4.12 -14.90 4.35
N LEU A 130 4.57 -14.67 5.59
CA LEU A 130 5.12 -15.72 6.46
C LEU A 130 4.09 -16.82 6.74
N ALA A 131 2.86 -16.46 7.10
CA ALA A 131 1.79 -17.42 7.32
C ALA A 131 1.53 -18.27 6.06
N LEU A 132 1.43 -17.64 4.89
CA LEU A 132 1.23 -18.34 3.62
C LEU A 132 2.39 -19.30 3.30
N ILE A 133 3.65 -18.85 3.45
CA ILE A 133 4.83 -19.69 3.19
C ILE A 133 4.84 -20.90 4.12
N ILE A 134 4.66 -20.70 5.42
CA ILE A 134 4.63 -21.80 6.40
C ILE A 134 3.49 -22.76 6.09
N GLY A 135 2.30 -22.24 5.77
CA GLY A 135 1.14 -23.03 5.40
C GLY A 135 1.41 -23.91 4.17
N VAL A 136 2.01 -23.35 3.12
CA VAL A 136 2.38 -24.09 1.89
C VAL A 136 3.43 -25.16 2.18
N ILE A 137 4.46 -24.86 2.98
CA ILE A 137 5.47 -25.84 3.37
C ILE A 137 4.81 -27.05 4.05
N ILE A 138 3.96 -26.80 5.06
CA ILE A 138 3.25 -27.87 5.79
C ILE A 138 2.33 -28.67 4.86
N LEU A 139 1.65 -28.01 3.91
CA LEU A 139 0.80 -28.65 2.92
C LEU A 139 1.60 -29.64 2.06
N ILE A 140 2.75 -29.21 1.52
CA ILE A 140 3.62 -30.04 0.68
C ILE A 140 4.08 -31.28 1.46
N TYR A 141 4.56 -31.11 2.69
CA TYR A 141 4.96 -32.23 3.55
C TYR A 141 3.78 -33.17 3.84
N GLY A 142 2.61 -32.64 4.18
CA GLY A 142 1.41 -33.42 4.47
C GLY A 142 0.92 -34.26 3.28
N VAL A 143 1.03 -33.72 2.06
CA VAL A 143 0.70 -34.43 0.81
C VAL A 143 1.74 -35.51 0.49
N LYS A 144 3.03 -35.20 0.63
CA LYS A 144 4.12 -36.18 0.42
C LYS A 144 3.96 -37.40 1.33
N LEU A 145 3.76 -37.17 2.63
CA LEU A 145 3.54 -38.23 3.63
C LEU A 145 2.27 -39.06 3.33
N ARG A 146 1.19 -38.42 2.87
CA ARG A 146 -0.03 -39.14 2.45
C ARG A 146 0.25 -40.07 1.27
N THR A 147 1.01 -39.58 0.30
CA THR A 147 1.34 -40.31 -0.93
C THR A 147 2.21 -41.53 -0.61
N GLU A 148 3.20 -41.37 0.27
CA GLU A 148 4.06 -42.48 0.74
C GLU A 148 3.26 -43.54 1.49
N LYS A 149 2.37 -43.15 2.42
CA LYS A 149 1.47 -44.09 3.12
C LYS A 149 0.55 -44.84 2.15
N SER A 150 0.00 -44.16 1.15
CA SER A 150 -0.86 -44.79 0.14
C SER A 150 -0.10 -45.80 -0.72
N LYS A 151 1.15 -45.51 -1.09
CA LYS A 151 2.02 -46.45 -1.83
C LYS A 151 2.35 -47.66 -0.98
N ALA A 152 2.74 -47.48 0.29
CA ALA A 152 3.04 -48.56 1.22
C ALA A 152 1.85 -49.52 1.42
N TYR A 153 0.64 -48.97 1.58
CA TYR A 153 -0.59 -49.77 1.71
C TYR A 153 -0.87 -50.62 0.46
N LYS A 154 -0.75 -50.04 -0.75
CA LYS A 154 -0.92 -50.79 -2.01
C LYS A 154 0.09 -51.92 -2.16
N THR A 155 1.35 -51.70 -1.78
CA THR A 155 2.41 -52.73 -1.85
C THR A 155 2.15 -53.89 -0.88
N GLN A 156 1.73 -53.61 0.35
CA GLN A 156 1.37 -54.65 1.32
C GLN A 156 0.16 -55.47 0.86
N HIS A 157 -0.86 -54.82 0.28
CA HIS A 157 -2.05 -55.52 -0.18
C HIS A 157 -1.80 -56.41 -1.41
N ARG A 158 -0.81 -56.08 -2.24
CA ARG A 158 -0.37 -56.90 -3.38
C ARG A 158 0.43 -58.15 -2.96
N ARG A 159 1.16 -58.09 -1.84
CA ARG A 159 1.95 -59.21 -1.31
C ARG A 159 1.12 -60.25 -0.54
N ARG A 160 -0.14 -59.92 -0.21
CA ARG A 160 -1.08 -60.79 0.51
C ARG A 160 -2.07 -61.53 -0.40
N LYS A 161 -1.97 -61.31 -1.72
CA LYS A 161 -2.65 -62.10 -2.75
C LYS A 161 -1.63 -63.00 -3.42
#